data_AF-A0A938LRU9-F1
#
_entry.id   AF-A0A938LRU9-F1
#
_cell.length_a   1.000
_cell.length_b   1.000
_cell.length_c   1.000
_cell.angle_alpha   90.00
_cell.angle_beta   90.00
_cell.angle_gamma   90.00
#
_symmetry.space_group_name_H-M   'P 1'
#
loop_
_entity.id
_entity.type
_entity.pdbx_description
1 polymer ?
#
loop_
_entity_poly.entity_id
_entity_poly.type
_entity_poly.pdbx_seq_one_letter_code
_entity_poly.pdbx_strand_id
1 'polypeptide(L)'
;MQSPKERRLCMRIAITKPLFAWDSLEDSPSLSTIQQLLATLPDGRLLQGLRDYRGRGRDDYPVSVLWGVVLLRILLRHVSFEAVLAELRRNAGLRELIGITSEQKVPKAWNVSRFLEVLGQEPHCTHLQKMFEEMVRHLGQVVPDLGRNTAGDSTALHARGTQDAQTVAAETAAGLPQPTAGRKEYTDAEG
;
A
#
# COMPACT_ATOMS: atom_id res chain seq x y z
N MET A 1 -61.56 2.27 -26.64
CA MET A 1 -60.50 1.29 -26.33
C MET A 1 -59.16 1.99 -26.46
N GLN A 2 -58.48 2.30 -25.34
CA GLN A 2 -57.14 2.87 -25.35
C GLN A 2 -56.12 1.73 -25.18
N SER A 3 -55.18 1.64 -26.12
CA SER A 3 -54.07 0.68 -26.14
C SER A 3 -53.13 0.90 -24.94
N PRO A 4 -52.60 -0.16 -24.29
CA PRO A 4 -51.69 0.02 -23.16
C PRO A 4 -50.33 0.53 -23.66
N LYS A 5 -49.88 1.66 -23.11
CA LYS A 5 -48.51 2.16 -23.33
C LYS A 5 -47.50 1.14 -22.78
N GLU A 6 -46.76 0.49 -23.67
CA GLU A 6 -45.58 -0.29 -23.33
C GLU A 6 -44.62 0.56 -22.50
N ARG A 7 -44.41 0.16 -21.24
CA ARG A 7 -43.34 0.72 -20.41
C ARG A 7 -42.03 0.12 -20.89
N ARG A 8 -41.25 0.90 -21.64
CA ARG A 8 -39.83 0.60 -21.89
C ARG A 8 -39.12 0.47 -20.54
N LEU A 9 -38.73 -0.75 -20.18
CA LEU A 9 -37.82 -0.99 -19.06
C LEU A 9 -36.45 -0.48 -19.48
N CYS A 10 -36.15 0.77 -19.14
CA CYS A 10 -34.80 1.30 -19.21
C CYS A 10 -34.00 0.67 -18.06
N MET A 11 -32.86 0.06 -18.39
CA MET A 11 -31.87 -0.33 -17.39
C MET A 11 -31.42 0.96 -16.69
N ARG A 12 -31.73 1.06 -15.40
CA ARG A 12 -31.27 2.15 -14.53
C ARG A 12 -30.03 1.66 -13.80
N ILE A 13 -28.86 2.03 -14.29
CA ILE A 13 -27.61 1.82 -13.56
C ILE A 13 -27.52 2.95 -12.53
N ALA A 14 -27.75 2.63 -11.26
CA ALA A 14 -27.44 3.55 -10.18
C ALA A 14 -25.92 3.63 -10.06
N ILE A 15 -25.31 4.70 -10.59
CA ILE A 15 -23.89 4.99 -10.36
C ILE A 15 -23.79 5.59 -8.96
N THR A 16 -23.69 4.72 -7.95
CA THR A 16 -23.18 5.13 -6.65
C THR A 16 -21.68 5.30 -6.75
N LYS A 17 -21.12 6.31 -6.08
CA LYS A 17 -19.66 6.39 -5.91
C LYS A 17 -19.18 5.10 -5.23
N PRO A 18 -18.01 4.57 -5.61
CA PRO A 18 -17.43 3.41 -4.93
C PRO A 18 -17.20 3.76 -3.46
N LEU A 19 -17.19 2.74 -2.60
CA LEU A 19 -16.95 2.90 -1.17
C LEU A 19 -15.66 3.71 -0.89
N PHE A 20 -14.65 3.52 -1.73
CA PHE A 20 -13.46 4.36 -1.78
C PHE A 20 -13.47 5.16 -3.08
N ALA A 21 -14.07 6.35 -3.01
CA ALA A 21 -14.07 7.33 -4.08
C ALA A 21 -12.69 8.00 -4.15
N TRP A 22 -11.71 7.31 -4.74
CA TRP A 22 -10.32 7.79 -4.85
C TRP A 22 -10.21 9.14 -5.56
N ASP A 23 -11.13 9.43 -6.47
CA ASP A 23 -11.31 10.72 -7.16
C ASP A 23 -11.75 11.86 -6.23
N SER A 24 -12.30 11.53 -5.06
CA SER A 24 -12.80 12.48 -4.07
C SER A 24 -11.77 12.78 -2.97
N LEU A 25 -10.62 12.10 -2.99
CA LEU A 25 -9.50 12.38 -2.10
C LEU A 25 -8.63 13.51 -2.67
N GLU A 26 -8.12 14.37 -1.79
CA GLU A 26 -7.20 15.46 -2.16
C GLU A 26 -6.00 14.93 -2.94
N ASP A 27 -5.71 15.54 -4.09
CA ASP A 27 -4.52 15.21 -4.90
C ASP A 27 -3.21 15.65 -4.21
N SER A 28 -3.29 16.60 -3.28
CA SER A 28 -2.18 17.12 -2.51
C SER A 28 -2.61 17.31 -1.04
N PRO A 29 -2.54 16.25 -0.22
CA PRO A 29 -3.03 16.31 1.15
C PRO A 29 -2.23 17.32 1.99
N SER A 30 -2.93 18.03 2.87
CA SER A 30 -2.28 18.96 3.81
C SER A 30 -1.36 18.22 4.81
N LEU A 31 -0.37 18.91 5.38
CA LEU A 31 0.48 18.34 6.44
C LEU A 31 -0.35 17.84 7.64
N SER A 32 -1.43 18.55 8.00
CA SER A 32 -2.36 18.11 9.05
C SER A 32 -3.09 16.83 8.69
N THR A 33 -3.53 16.68 7.44
CA THR A 33 -4.19 15.45 6.95
C THR A 33 -3.22 14.27 7.04
N ILE A 34 -1.97 14.46 6.59
CA ILE A 34 -0.93 13.44 6.67
C ILE A 34 -0.66 13.08 8.13
N GLN A 35 -0.48 14.06 9.01
CA GLN A 35 -0.23 13.84 10.43
C GLN A 35 -1.34 13.03 11.10
N GLN A 36 -2.60 13.40 10.85
CA GLN A 36 -3.75 12.68 11.38
C GLN A 36 -3.77 11.23 10.91
N LEU A 37 -3.54 10.99 9.62
CA LEU A 37 -3.51 9.64 9.09
C LEU A 37 -2.38 8.82 9.73
N LEU A 38 -1.15 9.35 9.79
CA LEU A 38 -0.02 8.67 10.42
C LEU A 38 -0.34 8.30 11.88
N ALA A 39 -1.01 9.18 12.63
CA ALA A 39 -1.40 8.93 14.02
C ALA A 39 -2.50 7.86 14.18
N THR A 40 -3.29 7.57 13.14
CA THR A 40 -4.36 6.56 13.19
C THR A 40 -3.91 5.14 12.86
N LEU A 41 -2.71 4.97 12.31
CA LEU A 41 -2.24 3.65 11.89
C LEU A 41 -1.87 2.79 13.11
N PRO A 42 -2.39 1.55 13.23
CA PRO A 42 -2.08 0.65 14.33
C PRO A 42 -0.73 -0.08 14.12
N ASP A 43 0.33 0.66 13.82
CA ASP A 43 1.63 0.13 13.39
C ASP A 43 2.61 -0.20 14.52
N GLY A 44 2.24 0.05 15.78
CA GLY A 44 3.12 -0.09 16.93
C GLY A 44 3.77 -1.48 17.04
N ARG A 45 3.00 -2.55 16.80
CA ARG A 45 3.52 -3.94 16.83
C ARG A 45 4.50 -4.23 15.69
N LEU A 46 4.21 -3.71 14.50
CA LEU A 46 5.08 -3.81 13.34
C LEU A 46 6.41 -3.09 13.61
N LEU A 47 6.34 -1.83 14.05
CA LEU A 47 7.50 -1.01 14.38
C LEU A 47 8.35 -1.62 15.50
N GLN A 48 7.72 -2.20 16.53
CA GLN A 48 8.46 -2.89 17.59
C GLN A 48 9.20 -4.11 17.03
N GLY A 49 8.53 -4.96 16.26
CA GLY A 49 9.17 -6.13 15.66
C GLY A 49 10.37 -5.75 14.77
N LEU A 50 10.22 -4.73 13.95
CA LEU A 50 11.31 -4.23 13.08
C LEU A 50 12.50 -3.67 13.88
N ARG A 51 12.25 -3.04 15.04
CA ARG A 51 13.31 -2.59 15.96
C ARG A 51 14.01 -3.79 16.61
N ASP A 52 13.25 -4.79 17.04
CA ASP A 52 13.80 -6.00 17.65
C ASP A 52 14.69 -6.78 16.66
N TYR A 53 14.24 -6.90 15.40
CA TYR A 53 15.02 -7.50 14.32
C TYR A 53 16.34 -6.76 14.07
N ARG A 54 16.31 -5.41 14.07
CA ARG A 54 17.53 -4.61 13.92
C ARG A 54 18.52 -4.84 15.06
N GLY A 55 18.03 -5.04 16.28
CA GLY A 55 18.86 -5.20 17.47
C GLY A 55 19.80 -4.01 17.68
N ARG A 56 21.11 -4.30 17.78
CA ARG A 56 22.18 -3.28 18.02
C ARG A 56 22.87 -2.79 16.75
N GLY A 57 22.27 -3.02 15.58
CA GLY A 57 22.80 -2.55 14.30
C GLY A 57 22.86 -1.02 14.21
N ARG A 58 23.51 -0.52 13.15
CA ARG A 58 23.61 0.91 12.84
C ARG A 58 22.22 1.54 12.75
N ASP A 59 22.04 2.71 13.37
CA ASP A 59 20.77 3.45 13.40
C ASP A 59 20.84 4.86 12.82
N ASP A 60 21.50 4.98 11.65
CA ASP A 60 21.55 6.25 10.93
C ASP A 60 20.16 6.73 10.50
N TYR A 61 19.26 5.78 10.23
CA TYR A 61 17.87 6.01 9.82
C TYR A 61 16.95 5.13 10.69
N PRO A 62 16.23 5.72 11.67
CA PRO A 62 15.30 5.00 12.51
C PRO A 62 14.26 4.21 11.71
N VAL A 63 13.82 3.07 12.26
CA VAL A 63 12.76 2.24 11.66
C VAL A 63 11.49 3.06 11.39
N SER A 64 11.11 3.95 12.31
CA SER A 64 9.95 4.83 12.13
C SER A 64 10.10 5.80 10.96
N VAL A 65 11.31 6.29 10.69
CA VAL A 65 11.60 7.15 9.53
C VAL A 65 11.43 6.36 8.24
N LEU A 66 12.00 5.16 8.16
CA LEU A 66 11.90 4.31 6.96
C LEU A 66 10.45 3.89 6.69
N TRP A 67 9.71 3.56 7.74
CA TRP A 67 8.28 3.30 7.65
C TRP A 67 7.50 4.53 7.20
N GLY A 68 7.80 5.71 7.75
CA GLY A 68 7.23 6.98 7.33
C GLY A 68 7.46 7.28 5.84
N VAL A 69 8.64 6.96 5.28
CA VAL A 69 8.91 7.10 3.84
C VAL A 69 7.98 6.19 3.00
N VAL A 70 7.73 4.96 3.46
CA VAL A 70 6.79 4.04 2.79
C VAL A 70 5.37 4.61 2.79
N LEU A 71 4.91 5.11 3.93
CA LEU A 71 3.59 5.71 4.05
C LEU A 71 3.46 6.97 3.20
N LEU A 72 4.43 7.88 3.25
CA LEU A 72 4.42 9.11 2.45
C LEU A 72 4.41 8.81 0.94
N ARG A 73 5.05 7.73 0.48
CA ARG A 73 4.94 7.30 -0.92
C ARG A 73 3.49 7.09 -1.35
N ILE A 74 2.74 6.39 -0.51
CA ILE A 74 1.35 6.03 -0.76
C ILE A 74 0.47 7.28 -0.64
N LEU A 75 0.64 8.05 0.44
CA LEU A 75 -0.16 9.24 0.75
C LEU A 75 -0.01 10.36 -0.28
N LEU A 76 1.21 10.58 -0.75
CA LEU A 76 1.50 11.57 -1.78
C LEU A 76 1.37 11.00 -3.21
N ARG A 77 0.91 9.74 -3.35
CA ARG A 77 0.68 9.05 -4.63
C ARG A 77 1.91 9.05 -5.54
N HIS A 78 3.11 9.00 -4.96
CA HIS A 78 4.35 8.98 -5.73
C HIS A 78 4.58 7.61 -6.37
N VAL A 79 4.90 7.63 -7.67
CA VAL A 79 5.14 6.40 -8.46
C VAL A 79 6.41 5.66 -8.04
N SER A 80 7.39 6.34 -7.43
CA SER A 80 8.67 5.76 -7.01
C SER A 80 9.13 6.26 -5.65
N PHE A 81 10.02 5.53 -4.99
CA PHE A 81 10.63 5.97 -3.74
C PHE A 81 11.58 7.15 -3.97
N GLU A 82 12.25 7.21 -5.11
CA GLU A 82 13.11 8.32 -5.50
C GLU A 82 12.35 9.64 -5.52
N ALA A 83 11.10 9.64 -6.01
CA ALA A 83 10.25 10.82 -6.03
C ALA A 83 9.96 11.34 -4.61
N VAL A 84 9.58 10.45 -3.69
CA VAL A 84 9.33 10.79 -2.27
C VAL A 84 10.60 11.29 -1.59
N LEU A 85 11.74 10.64 -1.85
CA LEU A 85 13.02 11.06 -1.27
C LEU A 85 13.47 12.42 -1.82
N ALA A 86 13.14 12.76 -3.07
CA ALA A 86 13.40 14.07 -3.63
C ALA A 86 12.49 15.15 -3.01
N GLU A 87 11.22 14.82 -2.76
CA GLU A 87 10.27 15.70 -2.08
C GLU A 87 10.70 15.97 -0.63
N LEU A 88 11.07 14.93 0.11
CA LEU A 88 11.60 15.05 1.49
C LEU A 88 12.85 15.94 1.57
N ARG A 89 13.71 15.97 0.54
CA ARG A 89 14.88 16.88 0.55
C ARG A 89 14.47 18.34 0.44
N ARG A 90 13.39 18.64 -0.27
CA ARG A 90 12.91 20.00 -0.52
C ARG A 90 11.92 20.50 0.53
N ASN A 91 11.25 19.60 1.24
CA ASN A 91 10.15 19.92 2.13
C ASN A 91 10.52 19.66 3.60
N ALA A 92 10.68 20.72 4.40
CA ALA A 92 10.97 20.61 5.83
C ALA A 92 9.78 20.07 6.65
N GLY A 93 8.55 20.46 6.31
CA GLY A 93 7.36 20.01 7.02
C GLY A 93 7.13 18.50 6.87
N LEU A 94 7.28 17.96 5.66
CA LEU A 94 7.18 16.51 5.45
C LEU A 94 8.27 15.73 6.19
N ARG A 95 9.49 16.28 6.29
CA ARG A 95 10.56 15.68 7.08
C ARG A 95 10.22 15.64 8.57
N GLU A 96 9.72 16.75 9.11
CA GLU A 96 9.34 16.87 10.51
C GLU A 96 8.24 15.86 10.89
N LEU A 97 7.24 15.67 10.03
CA LEU A 97 6.15 14.71 10.26
C LEU A 97 6.63 13.28 10.48
N ILE A 98 7.76 12.89 9.88
CA ILE A 98 8.32 11.54 10.03
C ILE A 98 9.60 11.51 10.86
N GLY A 99 9.92 12.60 11.57
CA GLY A 99 11.05 12.67 12.51
C GLY A 99 12.44 12.87 11.87
N ILE A 100 12.52 13.41 10.66
CA ILE A 100 13.79 13.76 10.02
C ILE A 100 14.18 15.19 10.38
N THR A 101 15.31 15.35 11.09
CA THR A 101 15.75 16.67 11.61
C THR A 101 16.50 17.53 10.60
N SER A 102 17.06 16.95 9.53
CA SER A 102 17.79 17.69 8.51
C SER A 102 17.79 16.98 7.15
N GLU A 103 18.17 17.70 6.10
CA GLU A 103 18.23 17.14 4.73
C GLU A 103 19.21 15.97 4.62
N GLN A 104 20.32 16.07 5.33
CA GLN A 104 21.38 15.06 5.34
C GLN A 104 20.93 13.74 5.99
N LYS A 105 19.85 13.79 6.78
CA LYS A 105 19.21 12.64 7.43
C LYS A 105 18.08 12.02 6.59
N VAL A 106 17.85 12.50 5.36
CA VAL A 106 16.93 11.83 4.42
C VAL A 106 17.58 10.53 3.92
N PRO A 107 16.90 9.36 4.05
CA PRO A 107 17.43 8.09 3.58
C PRO A 107 17.84 8.10 2.11
N LYS A 108 18.79 7.22 1.75
CA LYS A 108 19.08 6.89 0.34
C LYS A 108 18.18 5.74 -0.12
N ALA A 109 17.93 5.65 -1.43
CA ALA A 109 17.06 4.62 -2.02
C ALA A 109 17.40 3.19 -1.55
N TRP A 110 18.68 2.83 -1.50
CA TRP A 110 19.13 1.52 -1.04
C TRP A 110 18.81 1.21 0.44
N ASN A 111 18.67 2.24 1.30
CA ASN A 111 18.20 2.03 2.68
C ASN A 111 16.72 1.65 2.68
N VAL A 112 15.93 2.25 1.79
CA VAL A 112 14.51 1.93 1.64
C VAL A 112 14.33 0.54 1.04
N SER A 113 15.11 0.17 0.01
CA SER A 113 15.08 -1.18 -0.57
C SER A 113 15.36 -2.26 0.48
N ARG A 114 16.44 -2.12 1.26
CA ARG A 114 16.76 -3.06 2.35
C ARG A 114 15.71 -3.09 3.44
N PHE A 115 15.10 -1.95 3.75
CA PHE A 115 13.99 -1.89 4.69
C PHE A 115 12.78 -2.68 4.19
N LEU A 116 12.43 -2.57 2.90
CA LEU A 116 11.32 -3.30 2.30
C LEU A 116 11.57 -4.81 2.25
N GLU A 117 12.82 -5.23 2.00
CA GLU A 117 13.21 -6.65 2.08
C GLU A 117 12.93 -7.21 3.47
N VAL A 118 13.34 -6.50 4.53
CA VAL A 118 13.07 -6.91 5.91
C VAL A 118 11.58 -6.84 6.23
N LEU A 119 10.88 -5.79 5.81
CA LEU A 119 9.43 -5.63 6.01
C LEU A 119 8.64 -6.81 5.43
N GLY A 120 9.11 -7.39 4.32
CA GLY A 120 8.49 -8.56 3.67
C GLY A 120 8.80 -9.90 4.32
N GLN A 121 9.67 -9.97 5.33
CA GLN A 121 10.03 -11.21 6.03
C GLN A 121 9.14 -11.45 7.25
N GLU A 122 9.03 -12.71 7.68
CA GLU A 122 8.43 -13.03 8.98
C GLU A 122 9.34 -12.59 10.15
N PRO A 123 8.78 -12.08 11.27
CA PRO A 123 7.36 -11.95 11.59
C PRO A 123 6.69 -10.65 11.07
N HIS A 124 7.43 -9.81 10.34
CA HIS A 124 6.99 -8.46 9.95
C HIS A 124 5.83 -8.48 8.94
N CYS A 125 5.87 -9.41 7.98
CA CYS A 125 4.77 -9.61 7.04
C CYS A 125 3.45 -9.93 7.77
N THR A 126 3.47 -10.89 8.71
CA THR A 126 2.32 -11.18 9.57
C THR A 126 1.86 -9.96 10.39
N HIS A 127 2.78 -9.15 10.92
CA HIS A 127 2.40 -7.93 11.64
C HIS A 127 1.76 -6.88 10.74
N LEU A 128 2.24 -6.74 9.49
CA LEU A 128 1.65 -5.85 8.50
C LEU A 128 0.22 -6.29 8.13
N GLN A 129 0.00 -7.60 7.94
CA GLN A 129 -1.34 -8.15 7.70
C GLN A 129 -2.28 -7.88 8.88
N LYS A 130 -1.84 -8.13 10.11
CA LYS A 130 -2.64 -7.84 11.32
C LYS A 130 -2.99 -6.36 11.46
N MET A 131 -2.06 -5.47 11.13
CA MET A 131 -2.33 -4.03 11.09
C MET A 131 -3.43 -3.69 10.06
N PHE A 132 -3.37 -4.31 8.87
CA PHE A 132 -4.41 -4.15 7.85
C PHE A 132 -5.77 -4.71 8.31
N GLU A 133 -5.80 -5.92 8.87
CA GLU A 133 -7.01 -6.52 9.45
C GLU A 133 -7.64 -5.64 10.52
N GLU A 134 -6.82 -4.97 11.33
CA GLU A 134 -7.29 -4.03 12.34
C GLU A 134 -7.97 -2.80 11.75
N MET A 135 -7.39 -2.21 10.71
CA MET A 135 -8.02 -1.11 9.98
C MET A 135 -9.33 -1.55 9.33
N VAL A 136 -9.36 -2.73 8.70
CA VAL A 136 -10.59 -3.29 8.09
C VAL A 136 -11.67 -3.52 9.13
N ARG A 137 -11.31 -4.04 10.31
CA ARG A 137 -12.25 -4.26 11.42
C ARG A 137 -12.84 -2.95 11.92
N HIS A 138 -12.03 -1.91 12.12
CA HIS A 138 -12.53 -0.59 12.52
C HIS A 138 -13.47 -0.01 11.47
N LEU A 139 -13.14 -0.17 10.18
CA LEU A 139 -14.03 0.27 9.11
C LEU A 139 -15.35 -0.51 9.09
N GLY A 140 -15.31 -1.83 9.30
CA GLY A 140 -16.50 -2.69 9.32
C GLY A 140 -17.48 -2.38 10.48
N GLN A 141 -17.00 -1.74 11.56
CA GLN A 141 -17.87 -1.24 12.63
C GLN A 141 -18.70 -0.03 12.20
N VAL A 142 -18.17 0.79 11.29
CA VAL A 142 -18.81 2.01 10.78
C VAL A 142 -19.60 1.72 9.50
N VAL A 143 -19.18 0.73 8.72
CA VAL A 143 -19.78 0.32 7.45
C VAL A 143 -20.15 -1.18 7.55
N PRO A 144 -21.33 -1.52 8.10
CA PRO A 144 -21.69 -2.91 8.42
C PRO A 144 -21.81 -3.84 7.20
N ASP A 145 -21.99 -3.29 6.00
CA ASP A 145 -22.06 -4.00 4.73
C ASP A 145 -20.72 -4.03 3.97
N LEU A 146 -19.64 -3.52 4.58
CA LEU A 146 -18.28 -3.64 4.06
C LEU A 146 -17.97 -5.12 3.79
N GLY A 147 -17.54 -5.42 2.57
CA GLY A 147 -17.19 -6.79 2.20
C GLY A 147 -18.33 -7.62 1.61
N ARG A 148 -19.60 -7.19 1.73
CA ARG A 148 -20.75 -8.00 1.29
C ARG A 148 -20.78 -8.26 -0.22
N ASN A 149 -20.39 -7.27 -1.02
CA ASN A 149 -20.34 -7.34 -2.48
C ASN A 149 -18.96 -6.86 -2.97
N THR A 150 -17.90 -7.63 -2.70
CA THR A 150 -16.53 -7.26 -3.09
C THR A 150 -16.18 -7.70 -4.50
N ALA A 151 -15.59 -6.80 -5.27
CA ALA A 151 -14.84 -7.11 -6.48
C ALA A 151 -13.37 -6.70 -6.25
N GLY A 152 -12.44 -7.60 -6.59
CA GLY A 152 -11.00 -7.32 -6.56
C GLY A 152 -10.47 -7.09 -7.97
N ASP A 153 -9.64 -6.07 -8.14
CA ASP A 153 -8.87 -5.83 -9.37
C ASP A 153 -7.39 -5.69 -9.00
N SER A 154 -6.53 -6.49 -9.65
CA SER A 154 -5.08 -6.48 -9.47
C SER A 154 -4.34 -5.81 -10.62
N THR A 155 -5.06 -5.17 -11.56
CA THR A 155 -4.49 -4.56 -12.78
C THR A 155 -3.36 -3.55 -12.50
N ALA A 156 -3.41 -2.85 -11.37
CA ALA A 156 -2.40 -1.86 -10.99
C ALA A 156 -1.17 -2.45 -10.27
N LEU A 157 -1.16 -3.75 -9.96
CA LEU A 157 -0.02 -4.40 -9.31
C LEU A 157 1.06 -4.76 -10.34
N HIS A 158 2.14 -3.99 -10.32
CA HIS A 158 3.34 -4.29 -11.11
C HIS A 158 4.33 -5.09 -10.26
N ALA A 159 4.58 -6.34 -10.65
CA ALA A 159 5.64 -7.17 -10.08
C ALA A 159 6.72 -7.45 -11.13
N ARG A 160 7.99 -7.42 -10.71
CA ARG A 160 9.12 -7.84 -11.55
C ARG A 160 9.59 -9.19 -11.04
N GLY A 161 9.71 -10.17 -11.95
CA GLY A 161 10.29 -11.46 -11.61
C GLY A 161 11.77 -11.33 -11.28
N THR A 162 12.26 -12.18 -10.40
CA THR A 162 13.69 -12.40 -10.16
C THR A 162 14.16 -13.65 -10.90
N GLN A 163 15.42 -13.65 -11.34
CA GLN A 163 16.05 -14.85 -11.92
C GLN A 163 16.83 -15.65 -10.88
N ASP A 164 16.90 -15.17 -9.63
CA ASP A 164 17.56 -15.89 -8.56
C ASP A 164 16.74 -17.11 -8.12
N ALA A 165 17.28 -18.30 -8.39
CA ALA A 165 16.60 -19.57 -8.15
C ALA A 165 16.30 -19.80 -6.66
N GLN A 166 17.14 -19.30 -5.75
CA GLN A 166 16.89 -19.41 -4.31
C GLN A 166 15.69 -18.57 -3.88
N THR A 167 15.62 -17.32 -4.35
CA THR A 167 14.48 -16.44 -4.09
C THR A 167 13.17 -17.02 -4.66
N VAL A 168 13.19 -17.50 -5.91
CA VAL A 168 11.99 -18.13 -6.53
C VAL A 168 11.52 -19.35 -5.74
N ALA A 169 12.44 -20.22 -5.30
CA ALA A 169 12.09 -21.40 -4.52
C ALA A 169 11.50 -21.01 -3.14
N ALA A 170 12.06 -19.99 -2.48
CA ALA A 170 11.58 -19.49 -1.21
C ALA A 170 10.17 -18.87 -1.34
N GLU A 171 9.94 -18.05 -2.36
CA GLU A 171 8.63 -17.46 -2.66
C GLU A 171 7.58 -18.54 -2.96
N THR A 172 7.94 -19.54 -3.75
CA THR A 172 7.06 -20.67 -4.08
C THR A 172 6.72 -21.47 -2.83
N ALA A 173 7.70 -21.74 -1.96
CA ALA A 173 7.48 -22.43 -0.69
C ALA A 173 6.58 -21.61 0.27
N ALA A 174 6.62 -20.28 0.18
CA ALA A 174 5.73 -19.38 0.90
C ALA A 174 4.33 -19.22 0.25
N GLY A 175 4.07 -19.90 -0.87
CA GLY A 175 2.80 -19.84 -1.60
C GLY A 175 2.59 -18.56 -2.40
N LEU A 176 3.65 -17.80 -2.68
CA LEU A 176 3.57 -16.55 -3.44
C LEU A 176 3.53 -16.82 -4.95
N PRO A 177 2.62 -16.17 -5.71
CA PRO A 177 2.55 -16.32 -7.16
C PRO A 177 3.76 -15.69 -7.85
N GLN A 178 4.31 -16.38 -8.85
CA GLN A 178 5.45 -15.90 -9.60
C GLN A 178 5.02 -14.84 -10.64
N PRO A 179 5.73 -13.70 -10.78
CA PRO A 179 5.38 -12.68 -11.76
C PRO A 179 5.50 -13.21 -13.19
N THR A 180 4.40 -13.27 -13.93
CA THR A 180 4.37 -13.72 -15.34
C THR A 180 4.85 -12.65 -16.33
N ALA A 181 5.36 -11.51 -15.84
CA ALA A 181 5.86 -10.37 -16.62
C ALA A 181 4.87 -9.84 -17.69
N GLY A 182 3.57 -10.07 -17.51
CA GLY A 182 2.55 -9.65 -18.47
C GLY A 182 2.54 -10.46 -19.78
N ARG A 183 3.16 -11.65 -19.83
CA ARG A 183 2.93 -12.59 -20.92
C ARG A 183 1.50 -13.11 -20.83
N LYS A 184 0.60 -12.49 -21.59
CA LYS A 184 -0.73 -13.05 -21.84
C LYS A 184 -0.55 -14.19 -22.82
N GLU A 185 -0.36 -15.39 -22.29
CA GLU A 185 -0.47 -16.62 -23.08
C GLU A 185 -1.97 -16.83 -23.33
N TYR A 186 -2.40 -16.57 -24.57
CA TYR A 186 -3.73 -16.94 -25.02
C TYR A 186 -3.63 -18.35 -25.58
N THR A 187 -4.04 -19.31 -24.77
CA THR A 187 -4.31 -20.68 -25.18
C THR A 187 -5.56 -20.64 -26.06
N ASP A 188 -5.49 -21.17 -27.29
CA ASP A 188 -6.71 -21.42 -28.06
C ASP A 188 -7.45 -22.63 -27.49
N ALA A 189 -8.53 -23.08 -28.16
CA ALA A 189 -9.30 -24.22 -27.69
C ALA A 189 -8.52 -25.55 -27.71
N GLU A 190 -7.30 -25.58 -28.29
CA GLU A 190 -6.48 -26.78 -28.43
C GLU A 190 -5.24 -26.82 -27.53
N GLY A 191 -4.86 -25.71 -26.86
CA GLY A 191 -3.72 -25.68 -25.93
C GLY A 191 -2.55 -24.82 -26.41
#